data_AF-A0A9E2FXE0-F1
#
_entry.id   AF-A0A9E2FXE0-F1
#
_cell.length_a   1.000
_cell.length_b   1.000
_cell.length_c   1.000
_cell.angle_alpha   90.00
_cell.angle_beta   90.00
_cell.angle_gamma   90.00
#
_symmetry.space_group_name_H-M   'P 1'
#
loop_
_entity.id
_entity.type
_entity.pdbx_description
1 polymer ?
#
loop_
_entity_poly.entity_id
_entity_poly.type
_entity_poly.pdbx_seq_one_letter_code
_entity_poly.pdbx_strand_id
1 'polypeptide(L)'
;MAVTIHNKTNRPVMVRFNSGLTCYLNAGDSSTEIMDGEIAHNEKLSRLQHRGIVEIIDAEKPAAVTAKTQKAPPKVTKNKKANP
;
A
#
# COMPACT_ATOMS: atom_id res chain seq x y z
N MET A 1 1.67 20.10 -2.93
CA MET A 1 1.51 18.84 -3.69
C MET A 1 0.75 17.86 -2.82
N ALA A 2 -0.11 17.03 -3.42
CA ALA A 2 -0.80 15.96 -2.73
C ALA A 2 -0.09 14.63 -2.99
N VAL A 3 -0.03 13.78 -1.97
CA VAL A 3 0.64 12.49 -2.01
C VAL A 3 -0.28 11.41 -1.45
N THR A 4 0.00 10.17 -1.79
CA THR A 4 -0.66 8.99 -1.21
C THR A 4 0.40 8.09 -0.59
N ILE A 5 0.06 7.44 0.52
CA ILE A 5 0.95 6.52 1.23
C ILE A 5 0.43 5.11 1.00
N HIS A 6 1.24 4.26 0.40
CA HIS A 6 0.94 2.85 0.16
C HIS A 6 1.68 1.96 1.17
N ASN A 7 0.98 1.02 1.81
CA ASN A 7 1.58 0.05 2.72
C ASN A 7 2.05 -1.19 1.94
N LYS A 8 3.38 -1.37 1.83
CA LYS A 8 3.98 -2.50 1.09
C LYS A 8 4.01 -3.80 1.90
N THR A 9 3.59 -3.77 3.16
CA THR A 9 3.71 -4.93 4.06
C THR A 9 2.40 -5.66 4.25
N ASN A 10 2.49 -6.93 4.66
CA ASN A 10 1.32 -7.73 5.08
C ASN A 10 0.88 -7.43 6.53
N ARG A 11 1.25 -6.28 7.09
CA ARG A 11 0.91 -5.88 8.46
C ARG A 11 0.26 -4.50 8.43
N PRO A 12 -0.72 -4.21 9.31
CA PRO A 12 -1.28 -2.88 9.40
C PRO A 12 -0.22 -1.88 9.89
N VAL A 13 -0.24 -0.67 9.33
CA VAL A 13 0.67 0.42 9.67
C VAL A 13 -0.15 1.62 10.13
N MET A 14 0.30 2.25 11.21
CA MET A 14 -0.29 3.47 11.75
C MET A 14 0.69 4.63 11.63
N VAL A 15 0.33 5.62 10.83
CA VAL A 15 1.09 6.85 10.60
C VAL A 15 0.35 8.00 11.27
N ARG A 16 1.08 8.80 12.06
CA ARG A 16 0.55 10.04 12.63
C ARG A 16 1.12 11.21 11.83
N PHE A 17 0.25 12.09 11.37
CA PHE A 17 0.60 13.28 10.59
C PHE A 17 0.92 14.46 11.50
N ASN A 18 1.48 15.51 10.90
CA ASN A 18 1.87 16.74 11.58
C ASN A 18 0.67 17.47 12.19
N SER A 19 -0.52 17.41 11.57
CA SER A 19 -1.77 17.91 12.16
C SER A 19 -2.22 17.17 13.42
N GLY A 20 -1.59 16.03 13.74
CA GLY A 20 -2.03 15.13 14.80
C GLY A 20 -3.05 14.09 14.35
N LEU A 21 -3.56 14.18 13.10
CA LEU A 21 -4.38 13.14 12.50
C LEU A 21 -3.61 11.81 12.39
N THR A 22 -4.33 10.70 12.50
CA THR A 22 -3.75 9.37 12.40
C THR A 22 -4.38 8.62 11.23
N CYS A 23 -3.54 8.14 10.33
CA CYS A 23 -3.91 7.29 9.21
C CYS A 23 -3.58 5.84 9.54
N TYR A 24 -4.59 4.99 9.42
CA TYR A 24 -4.49 3.54 9.54
C TYR A 24 -4.51 2.93 8.15
N LEU A 25 -3.44 2.23 7.80
CA LEU A 25 -3.29 1.52 6.53
C LEU A 25 -3.30 0.02 6.81
N ASN A 26 -4.25 -0.72 6.25
CA ASN A 26 -4.17 -2.17 6.31
C ASN A 26 -3.06 -2.70 5.39
N ALA A 27 -2.84 -4.01 5.47
CA ALA A 27 -1.89 -4.70 4.63
C ALA A 27 -2.20 -4.49 3.13
N GLY A 28 -1.28 -3.91 2.37
CA GLY A 28 -1.45 -3.66 0.94
C GLY A 28 -2.40 -2.50 0.58
N ASP A 29 -2.94 -1.77 1.57
CA ASP A 29 -3.83 -0.63 1.32
C ASP A 29 -3.06 0.68 1.07
N SER A 30 -3.74 1.63 0.43
CA SER A 30 -3.27 3.00 0.22
C SER A 30 -4.11 4.01 1.00
N SER A 31 -3.48 5.10 1.42
CA SER A 31 -4.18 6.21 2.07
C SER A 31 -5.00 7.01 1.08
N THR A 32 -5.89 7.85 1.59
CA THR A 32 -6.43 8.98 0.84
C THR A 32 -5.32 9.97 0.45
N GLU A 33 -5.64 10.91 -0.42
CA GLU A 33 -4.75 12.03 -0.72
C GLU A 33 -4.44 12.82 0.56
N ILE A 34 -3.15 13.04 0.80
CA ILE A 34 -2.60 13.74 1.95
C ILE A 34 -1.77 14.89 1.39
N MET A 35 -1.90 16.09 1.98
CA MET A 35 -1.06 17.20 1.58
C MET A 35 0.38 16.98 2.06
N ASP A 36 1.36 17.32 1.23
CA ASP A 36 2.77 17.13 1.57
C ASP A 36 3.17 17.76 2.93
N GLY A 37 2.58 18.92 3.29
CA GLY A 37 2.80 19.56 4.59
C GLY A 37 2.42 18.69 5.82
N GLU A 38 1.50 17.74 5.66
CA GLU A 38 1.10 16.81 6.72
C GLU A 38 2.18 15.77 7.03
N ILE A 39 3.05 15.49 6.06
CA ILE A 39 4.07 14.45 6.15
C ILE A 39 5.50 14.99 6.08
N ALA A 40 5.67 16.25 5.69
CA ALA A 40 6.95 16.93 5.62
C ALA A 40 7.68 16.84 6.97
N HIS A 41 8.96 16.51 6.93
CA HIS A 41 9.82 16.37 8.12
C HIS A 41 9.34 15.34 9.17
N ASN A 42 8.42 14.44 8.81
CA ASN A 42 7.98 13.39 9.72
C ASN A 42 9.01 12.25 9.79
N GLU A 43 9.85 12.26 10.84
CA GLU A 43 10.91 11.26 11.01
C GLU A 43 10.40 9.82 11.03
N LYS A 44 9.21 9.59 11.60
CA LYS A 44 8.62 8.25 11.65
C LYS A 44 8.30 7.77 10.24
N LEU A 45 7.65 8.61 9.44
CA LEU A 45 7.31 8.27 8.06
C LEU A 45 8.58 8.04 7.22
N SER A 46 9.57 8.91 7.35
CA SER A 46 10.87 8.75 6.70
C SER A 46 11.49 7.39 7.05
N ARG A 47 11.55 7.01 8.33
CA ARG A 47 12.05 5.69 8.75
C ARG A 47 11.26 4.53 8.15
N LEU A 48 9.93 4.64 8.05
CA LEU A 48 9.08 3.62 7.43
C LEU A 48 9.35 3.48 5.93
N GLN A 49 9.55 4.61 5.23
CA GLN A 49 9.91 4.64 3.81
C GLN A 49 11.31 4.02 3.58
N HIS A 50 12.30 4.43 4.36
CA HIS A 50 13.67 3.89 4.28
C HIS A 50 13.74 2.38 4.55
N ARG A 51 12.84 1.85 5.39
CA ARG A 51 12.72 0.41 5.66
C ARG A 51 11.89 -0.34 4.61
N GLY A 52 11.36 0.35 3.59
CA GLY A 52 10.49 -0.23 2.56
C GLY A 52 9.14 -0.70 3.10
N ILE A 53 8.69 -0.17 4.24
CA ILE A 53 7.40 -0.52 4.85
C ILE A 53 6.27 0.25 4.16
N VAL A 54 6.51 1.51 3.83
CA VAL A 54 5.57 2.37 3.11
C VAL A 54 6.23 3.00 1.89
N GLU A 55 5.42 3.34 0.90
CA GLU A 55 5.80 4.03 -0.31
C GLU A 55 4.96 5.30 -0.45
N ILE A 56 5.61 6.43 -0.75
CA ILE A 56 4.94 7.72 -0.93
C ILE A 56 4.86 7.95 -2.43
N ILE A 57 3.66 8.14 -2.95
CA ILE A 57 3.37 8.31 -4.38
C ILE A 57 2.76 9.71 -4.58
N ASP A 58 3.42 10.54 -5.38
CA ASP A 58 2.93 11.86 -5.75
C ASP A 58 1.68 11.77 -6.64
N ALA A 59 0.61 12.49 -6.30
CA ALA A 59 -0.62 12.49 -7.07
C ALA A 59 -0.46 13.15 -8.46
N GLU A 60 0.50 14.07 -8.62
CA GLU A 60 0.77 14.75 -9.90
C GLU A 60 1.57 13.92 -10.90
N LYS A 61 2.02 12.72 -10.52
CA LYS A 61 2.68 11.81 -11.44
C LYS A 61 1.93 10.48 -11.45
N PRO A 62 1.22 10.12 -12.53
CA PRO A 62 0.82 8.73 -12.71
C PRO A 62 2.12 7.92 -12.79
N ALA A 63 2.52 7.32 -11.67
CA ALA A 63 3.62 6.39 -11.61
C ALA A 63 3.19 5.17 -12.42
N ALA A 64 3.54 5.21 -13.70
CA ALA A 64 3.47 4.06 -14.57
C ALA A 64 4.34 2.95 -13.95
N VAL A 65 3.67 1.83 -13.66
CA VAL A 65 4.17 0.45 -13.60
C VAL A 65 5.20 0.11 -12.50
N THR A 66 4.78 -0.73 -11.55
CA THR A 66 5.33 -2.10 -11.46
C THR A 66 4.28 -3.09 -10.96
N ALA A 67 4.15 -4.18 -11.71
CA ALA A 67 3.18 -5.25 -11.54
C ALA A 67 3.60 -6.30 -10.49
N LYS A 68 2.62 -7.17 -10.17
CA LYS A 68 2.66 -8.48 -9.45
C LYS A 68 2.27 -8.30 -7.97
N THR A 69 1.09 -8.72 -7.53
CA THR A 69 0.72 -10.13 -7.39
C THR A 69 -0.81 -10.31 -7.32
N GLN A 70 -1.45 -10.74 -8.40
CA GLN A 70 -2.75 -11.43 -8.29
C GLN A 70 -2.48 -12.90 -7.96
N LYS A 71 -2.33 -13.19 -6.66
CA LYS A 71 -2.55 -14.53 -6.13
C LYS A 71 -4.05 -14.74 -6.07
N ALA A 72 -4.60 -15.47 -7.03
CA ALA A 72 -5.90 -16.10 -6.89
C ALA A 72 -5.70 -17.61 -6.76
N PRO A 73 -6.03 -18.22 -5.60
CA PRO A 73 -6.44 -19.62 -5.55
C PRO A 73 -7.96 -19.70 -5.30
N PRO A 74 -8.59 -20.88 -5.30
CA PRO A 74 -8.51 -22.02 -6.21
C PRO A 74 -9.92 -22.32 -6.82
N LYS A 75 -10.03 -23.12 -7.89
CA LYS A 75 -11.26 -23.89 -8.15
C LYS A 75 -10.94 -25.32 -8.52
N VAL A 76 -11.12 -26.19 -7.52
CA VAL A 76 -11.33 -27.62 -7.68
C VAL A 76 -12.63 -27.82 -8.44
N THR A 77 -12.59 -28.52 -9.57
CA THR A 77 -13.73 -29.29 -10.06
C THR A 77 -13.28 -30.71 -10.36
N LYS A 78 -13.76 -31.60 -9.49
CA LYS A 78 -13.66 -33.05 -9.51
C LYS A 78 -14.84 -33.59 -10.31
N ASN A 79 -14.59 -34.41 -11.34
CA ASN A 79 -15.45 -35.45 -11.96
C ASN A 79 -15.14 -35.53 -13.46
N LYS A 80 -15.19 -36.65 -14.16
CA LYS A 80 -15.31 -38.10 -13.87
C LYS A 80 -14.97 -38.77 -15.21
N LYS A 81 -14.08 -39.78 -15.18
CA LYS A 81 -14.13 -41.06 -15.92
C LYS A 81 -14.81 -41.09 -17.31
N ALA A 82 -14.04 -41.44 -18.36
CA ALA A 82 -14.24 -42.67 -19.16
C ALA A 82 -13.10 -42.84 -20.19
N ASN A 83 -12.32 -43.90 -20.01
CA ASN A 83 -11.60 -44.66 -21.06
C ASN A 83 -12.64 -45.64 -21.69
N PRO A 84 -12.40 -46.37 -22.80
CA PRO A 84 -11.16 -46.68 -23.51
C PRO A 84 -11.05 -46.19 -24.97
#